data_AF-A0A538MA56-F1
#
_entry.id   AF-A0A538MA56-F1
#
_cell.length_a   1.000
_cell.length_b   1.000
_cell.length_c   1.000
_cell.angle_alpha   90.00
_cell.angle_beta   90.00
_cell.angle_gamma   90.00
#
_symmetry.space_group_name_H-M   'P 1'
#
loop_
_entity.id
_entity.type
_entity.pdbx_description
1 polymer ?
#
loop_
_entity_poly.entity_id
_entity_poly.type
_entity_poly.pdbx_seq_one_letter_code
_entity_poly.pdbx_strand_id
1 'polypeptide(L)'
;MSPREGNSKTYDSPILDPPDAERLELLRTERLARLQGSMRAHDVAACLLFNEPNIRYATGASAMPVYAMSTFVRCAVVPQEGQPILFEHANSVHRSRRRAPDVRPMHAWEFFDDPVAEAAAWADVTVAALGELGLTGHLVAMDRAGTAAYLALESRGVRLRDSGPVTQQARQVKGPVERSLFDQNAPLIEAELRTVEAALAPGVSERELLGEMARILLR
;
A
#
# COMPACT_ATOMS: atom_id res chain seq x y z
N MET A 1 28.89 39.68 9.46
CA MET A 1 27.84 38.65 9.41
C MET A 1 28.07 37.71 10.57
N SER A 2 27.27 37.79 11.63
CA SER A 2 27.35 36.80 12.71
C SER A 2 26.93 35.43 12.19
N PRO A 3 27.61 34.34 12.57
CA PRO A 3 27.16 33.00 12.25
C PRO A 3 25.80 32.77 12.92
N ARG A 4 24.80 32.31 12.16
CA ARG A 4 23.57 31.78 12.74
C ARG A 4 23.96 30.51 13.50
N GLU A 5 23.92 30.55 14.82
CA GLU A 5 23.99 29.35 15.65
C GLU A 5 22.86 28.42 15.23
N GLY A 6 23.22 27.34 14.54
CA GLY A 6 22.30 26.26 14.24
C GLY A 6 21.92 25.58 15.54
N ASN A 7 20.81 26.01 16.13
CA ASN A 7 20.19 25.28 17.22
C ASN A 7 19.72 23.93 16.67
N SER A 8 20.59 22.92 16.73
CA SER A 8 20.26 21.53 16.45
C SER A 8 19.32 21.07 17.54
N LYS A 9 18.04 21.43 17.42
CA LYS A 9 16.97 20.82 18.19
C LYS A 9 16.92 19.35 17.77
N THR A 10 17.46 18.48 18.61
CA THR A 10 17.14 17.06 18.63
C THR A 10 15.69 16.94 19.07
N TYR A 11 14.86 16.30 18.25
CA TYR A 11 13.47 16.02 18.59
C TYR A 11 13.39 14.51 18.74
N ASP A 12 13.11 14.04 19.96
CA ASP A 12 12.88 12.63 20.23
C ASP A 12 11.57 12.20 19.56
N SER A 13 11.56 11.03 18.93
CA SER A 13 10.33 10.49 18.35
C SER A 13 9.35 10.17 19.49
N PRO A 14 8.09 10.64 19.42
CA PRO A 14 7.10 10.34 20.46
C PRO A 14 6.63 8.87 20.43
N ILE A 15 7.11 8.06 19.47
CA ILE A 15 6.85 6.61 19.43
C ILE A 15 7.77 5.92 20.43
N LEU A 16 7.24 5.65 21.63
CA LEU A 16 7.98 5.03 22.73
C LEU A 16 8.15 3.51 22.58
N ASP A 17 7.33 2.86 21.76
CA ASP A 17 7.31 1.39 21.60
C ASP A 17 6.87 0.97 20.17
N PRO A 18 7.79 0.93 19.19
CA PRO A 18 7.44 0.53 17.83
C PRO A 18 7.01 -0.95 17.79
N PRO A 19 6.06 -1.34 16.93
CA PRO A 19 5.60 -2.71 16.87
C PRO A 19 6.72 -3.68 16.46
N ASP A 20 6.89 -4.74 17.24
CA ASP A 20 7.83 -5.81 16.95
C ASP A 20 7.41 -6.67 15.73
N ALA A 21 8.29 -7.60 15.33
CA ALA A 21 8.07 -8.44 14.17
C ALA A 21 6.87 -9.39 14.31
N GLU A 22 6.62 -9.91 15.52
CA GLU A 22 5.52 -10.84 15.79
C GLU A 22 4.18 -10.12 15.65
N ARG A 23 4.08 -8.92 16.22
CA ARG A 23 2.91 -8.06 16.14
C ARG A 23 2.61 -7.63 14.71
N LEU A 24 3.64 -7.32 13.92
CA LEU A 24 3.48 -6.97 12.51
C LEU A 24 3.02 -8.17 11.67
N GLU A 25 3.48 -9.38 11.99
CA GLU A 25 3.03 -10.59 11.31
C GLU A 25 1.59 -10.97 11.69
N LEU A 26 1.22 -10.83 12.97
CA LEU A 26 -0.17 -10.97 13.42
C LEU A 26 -1.08 -9.96 12.71
N LEU A 27 -0.67 -8.69 12.64
CA LEU A 27 -1.40 -7.65 11.92
C LEU A 27 -1.63 -8.02 10.44
N ARG A 28 -0.58 -8.52 9.76
CA ARG A 28 -0.63 -8.92 8.35
C ARG A 28 -1.63 -10.07 8.14
N THR A 29 -1.51 -11.12 8.95
CA THR A 29 -2.34 -12.31 8.83
C THR A 29 -3.81 -12.05 9.17
N GLU A 30 -4.10 -11.27 10.22
CA GLU A 30 -5.47 -10.87 10.55
C GLU A 30 -6.13 -10.04 9.44
N ARG A 31 -5.40 -9.08 8.86
CA ARG A 31 -5.91 -8.25 7.76
C ARG A 31 -6.18 -9.05 6.51
N LEU A 32 -5.25 -9.93 6.13
CA LEU A 32 -5.45 -10.84 5.01
C LEU A 32 -6.69 -11.71 5.21
N ALA A 33 -6.87 -12.30 6.40
CA ALA A 33 -8.03 -13.12 6.71
C ALA A 33 -9.35 -12.33 6.61
N ARG A 34 -9.37 -11.06 7.02
CA ARG A 34 -10.54 -10.18 6.86
C ARG A 34 -10.81 -9.83 5.41
N LEU A 35 -9.77 -9.53 4.63
CA LEU A 35 -9.92 -9.28 3.19
C LEU A 35 -10.52 -10.50 2.49
N GLN A 36 -9.98 -11.69 2.76
CA GLN A 36 -10.48 -12.96 2.24
C GLN A 36 -11.91 -13.28 2.70
N GLY A 37 -12.24 -12.97 3.95
CA GLY A 37 -13.63 -13.05 4.45
C GLY A 37 -14.59 -12.14 3.70
N SER A 38 -14.17 -10.90 3.41
CA SER A 38 -14.95 -9.99 2.60
C SER A 38 -15.06 -10.45 1.15
N MET A 39 -14.00 -11.04 0.57
CA MET A 39 -14.02 -11.60 -0.77
C MET A 39 -15.05 -12.73 -0.90
N ARG A 40 -15.13 -13.63 0.10
CA ARG A 40 -16.17 -14.68 0.17
C ARG A 40 -17.58 -14.09 0.22
N ALA A 41 -17.80 -13.08 1.04
CA ALA A 41 -19.10 -12.43 1.17
C ALA A 41 -19.57 -11.73 -0.12
N HIS A 42 -18.64 -11.42 -1.03
CA HIS A 42 -18.89 -10.68 -2.27
C HIS A 42 -18.74 -11.53 -3.53
N ASP A 43 -18.54 -12.84 -3.39
CA ASP A 43 -18.26 -13.77 -4.49
C ASP A 43 -17.12 -13.29 -5.41
N VAL A 44 -15.99 -12.93 -4.79
CA VAL A 44 -14.77 -12.50 -5.47
C VAL A 44 -13.68 -13.55 -5.29
N ALA A 45 -13.20 -14.12 -6.38
CA ALA A 45 -12.20 -15.19 -6.36
C ALA A 45 -10.76 -14.65 -6.14
N ALA A 46 -10.47 -13.48 -6.70
CA ALA A 46 -9.23 -12.75 -6.47
C ALA A 46 -9.41 -11.24 -6.49
N CYS A 47 -8.55 -10.55 -5.74
CA CYS A 47 -8.33 -9.12 -5.88
C CYS A 47 -7.00 -8.85 -6.59
N LEU A 48 -6.99 -7.92 -7.53
CA LEU A 48 -5.80 -7.34 -8.13
C LEU A 48 -5.65 -5.89 -7.64
N LEU A 49 -4.66 -5.65 -6.79
CA LEU A 49 -4.54 -4.40 -6.02
C LEU A 49 -3.31 -3.61 -6.43
N PHE A 50 -3.50 -2.37 -6.86
CA PHE A 50 -2.46 -1.41 -7.20
C PHE A 50 -2.41 -0.22 -6.25
N ASN A 51 -3.47 0.03 -5.47
CA ASN A 51 -3.44 1.08 -4.46
C ASN A 51 -2.56 0.66 -3.29
N GLU A 52 -1.58 1.50 -2.96
CA GLU A 52 -0.62 1.23 -1.89
C GLU A 52 -1.28 0.89 -0.53
N PRO A 53 -2.36 1.57 -0.08
CA PRO A 53 -3.05 1.18 1.14
C PRO A 53 -3.66 -0.23 1.08
N ASN A 54 -4.15 -0.66 -0.08
CA ASN A 54 -4.72 -2.00 -0.29
C ASN A 54 -3.62 -3.06 -0.31
N ILE A 55 -2.51 -2.81 -1.02
CA ILE A 55 -1.34 -3.70 -1.04
C ILE A 55 -0.77 -3.86 0.38
N ARG A 56 -0.58 -2.76 1.11
CA ARG A 56 -0.08 -2.80 2.50
C ARG A 56 -1.05 -3.55 3.42
N TYR A 57 -2.36 -3.40 3.22
CA TYR A 57 -3.36 -4.12 4.01
C TYR A 57 -3.28 -5.64 3.76
N ALA A 58 -3.18 -6.07 2.50
CA ALA A 58 -3.16 -7.49 2.13
C ALA A 58 -1.82 -8.19 2.42
N THR A 59 -0.70 -7.47 2.29
CA THR A 59 0.65 -8.08 2.27
C THR A 59 1.55 -7.62 3.41
N GLY A 60 1.22 -6.52 4.09
CA GLY A 60 2.11 -5.87 5.06
C GLY A 60 3.31 -5.14 4.43
N ALA A 61 3.59 -5.32 3.14
CA ALA A 61 4.72 -4.71 2.46
C ALA A 61 4.40 -3.28 1.96
N SER A 62 5.35 -2.36 2.13
CA SER A 62 5.29 -1.02 1.55
C SER A 62 6.60 -0.66 0.85
N ALA A 63 6.50 -0.02 -0.30
CA ALA A 63 7.64 0.38 -1.09
C ALA A 63 7.33 1.65 -1.87
N MET A 64 8.10 2.71 -1.60
CA MET A 64 8.02 4.00 -2.32
C MET A 64 6.57 4.52 -2.43
N PRO A 65 5.83 4.65 -1.31
CA PRO A 65 4.38 4.82 -1.33
C PRO A 65 3.92 6.00 -2.19
N VAL A 66 4.66 7.12 -2.19
CA VAL A 66 4.35 8.29 -3.04
C VAL A 66 4.45 7.95 -4.54
N TYR A 67 5.49 7.23 -4.95
CA TYR A 67 5.70 6.82 -6.34
C TYR A 67 4.73 5.71 -6.77
N ALA A 68 4.51 4.72 -5.90
CA ALA A 68 3.60 3.60 -6.17
C ALA A 68 2.14 4.04 -6.24
N MET A 69 1.76 5.17 -5.63
CA MET A 69 0.40 5.71 -5.75
C MET A 69 0.13 6.41 -7.08
N SER A 70 1.16 6.91 -7.78
CA SER A 70 1.02 7.62 -9.05
C SER A 70 1.41 6.80 -10.27
N THR A 71 1.88 5.57 -10.08
CA THR A 71 2.38 4.70 -11.16
C THR A 71 1.97 3.24 -10.95
N PHE A 72 2.11 2.39 -11.97
CA PHE A 72 1.84 0.96 -11.92
C PHE A 72 3.14 0.12 -11.86
N VAL A 73 3.92 0.36 -10.82
CA VAL A 73 5.23 -0.29 -10.60
C VAL A 73 5.19 -1.43 -9.59
N ARG A 74 4.03 -1.69 -8.98
CA ARG A 74 3.78 -2.81 -8.09
C ARG A 74 2.29 -3.13 -8.05
N CYS A 75 1.95 -4.39 -7.85
CA CYS A 75 0.58 -4.85 -7.61
C CYS A 75 0.57 -6.14 -6.79
N ALA A 76 -0.56 -6.45 -6.17
CA ALA A 76 -0.75 -7.73 -5.47
C ALA A 76 -1.92 -8.50 -6.08
N VAL A 77 -1.70 -9.78 -6.39
CA VAL A 77 -2.76 -10.76 -6.67
C VAL A 77 -3.08 -11.44 -5.35
N VAL A 78 -4.29 -11.18 -4.83
CA VAL A 78 -4.77 -11.74 -3.56
C VAL A 78 -5.84 -12.77 -3.85
N PRO A 79 -5.60 -14.07 -3.60
CA PRO A 79 -6.64 -15.08 -3.72
C PRO A 79 -7.63 -15.03 -2.56
N GLN A 80 -8.85 -15.53 -2.77
CA GLN A 80 -9.86 -15.68 -1.73
C GLN A 80 -9.41 -16.61 -0.59
N GLU A 81 -8.44 -17.49 -0.87
CA GLU A 81 -7.80 -18.38 0.10
C GLU A 81 -6.30 -18.51 -0.18
N GLY A 82 -5.46 -18.58 0.86
CA GLY A 82 -4.00 -18.70 0.73
C GLY A 82 -3.25 -17.38 0.79
N GLN A 83 -1.99 -17.37 0.36
CA GLN A 83 -1.13 -16.19 0.43
C GLN A 83 -1.21 -15.34 -0.85
N PRO A 84 -1.11 -14.00 -0.75
CA PRO A 84 -0.97 -13.14 -1.92
C PRO A 84 0.35 -13.34 -2.65
N ILE A 85 0.34 -13.07 -3.95
CA ILE A 85 1.53 -12.87 -4.78
C ILE A 85 1.74 -11.36 -4.94
N LEU A 86 2.87 -10.83 -4.47
CA LEU A 86 3.25 -9.43 -4.64
C LEU A 86 4.20 -9.27 -5.81
N PHE A 87 3.78 -8.56 -6.85
CA PHE A 87 4.65 -8.06 -7.90
C PHE A 87 5.19 -6.70 -7.45
N GLU A 88 6.50 -6.61 -7.27
CA GLU A 88 7.19 -5.47 -6.70
C GLU A 88 8.14 -4.84 -7.71
N HIS A 89 8.34 -3.52 -7.62
CA HIS A 89 9.38 -2.85 -8.39
C HIS A 89 10.72 -3.58 -8.21
N ALA A 90 11.42 -3.92 -9.30
CA ALA A 90 12.57 -4.83 -9.26
C ALA A 90 13.62 -4.46 -8.18
N ASN A 91 13.94 -3.16 -8.05
CA ASN A 91 14.90 -2.66 -7.05
C ASN A 91 14.38 -2.67 -5.59
N SER A 92 13.11 -3.00 -5.36
CA SER A 92 12.47 -3.05 -4.03
C SER A 92 12.08 -4.48 -3.60
N VAL A 93 12.21 -5.48 -4.47
CA VAL A 93 11.87 -6.89 -4.18
C VAL A 93 12.51 -7.37 -2.88
N HIS A 94 13.81 -7.09 -2.68
CA HIS A 94 14.56 -7.49 -1.49
C HIS A 94 14.00 -6.90 -0.17
N ARG A 95 13.36 -5.73 -0.22
CA ARG A 95 12.72 -5.13 0.97
C ARG A 95 11.38 -5.80 1.25
N SER A 96 10.57 -5.99 0.20
CA SER A 96 9.23 -6.55 0.33
C SER A 96 9.25 -8.02 0.77
N ARG A 97 10.28 -8.79 0.39
CA ARG A 97 10.51 -10.17 0.88
C ARG A 97 10.71 -10.29 2.39
N ARG A 98 11.02 -9.20 3.09
CA ARG A 98 11.12 -9.20 4.56
C ARG A 98 9.74 -9.28 5.23
N ARG A 99 8.65 -9.07 4.48
CA ARG A 99 7.28 -8.88 4.99
C ARG A 99 6.27 -9.77 4.27
N ALA A 100 6.36 -9.90 2.95
CA ALA A 100 5.48 -10.73 2.14
C ALA A 100 6.18 -12.02 1.70
N PRO A 101 5.48 -13.18 1.72
CA PRO A 101 6.10 -14.48 1.45
C PRO A 101 6.42 -14.73 -0.03
N ASP A 102 5.52 -14.36 -0.95
CA ASP A 102 5.74 -14.48 -2.39
C ASP A 102 5.89 -13.09 -3.01
N VAL A 103 7.13 -12.76 -3.41
CA VAL A 103 7.48 -11.48 -4.03
C VAL A 103 8.28 -11.69 -5.30
N ARG A 104 7.69 -11.20 -6.39
CA ARG A 104 8.18 -11.33 -7.77
C ARG A 104 8.45 -9.94 -8.35
N PRO A 105 9.37 -9.79 -9.32
CA PRO A 105 9.55 -8.52 -10.00
C PRO A 105 8.31 -8.16 -10.82
N MET A 106 7.90 -6.90 -10.73
CA MET A 106 6.82 -6.32 -11.52
C MET A 106 7.26 -6.09 -12.97
N HIS A 107 6.40 -6.45 -13.91
CA HIS A 107 6.49 -6.01 -15.29
C HIS A 107 5.68 -4.71 -15.43
N ALA A 108 6.36 -3.57 -15.29
CA ALA A 108 5.73 -2.26 -15.45
C ALA A 108 5.57 -1.92 -16.95
N TRP A 109 4.58 -1.11 -17.30
CA TRP A 109 4.26 -0.82 -18.71
C TRP A 109 4.19 0.68 -19.06
N GLU A 110 3.92 1.58 -18.09
CA GLU A 110 3.52 2.97 -18.39
C GLU A 110 4.58 3.83 -19.09
N PHE A 111 5.86 3.54 -18.87
CA PHE A 111 6.98 4.40 -19.29
C PHE A 111 7.89 3.72 -20.33
N PHE A 112 7.30 2.84 -21.15
CA PHE A 112 7.97 2.19 -22.28
C PHE A 112 7.55 2.81 -23.61
N ASP A 113 8.32 2.55 -24.67
CA ASP A 113 8.03 3.07 -26.01
C ASP A 113 6.69 2.55 -26.57
N ASP A 114 6.35 1.29 -26.24
CA ASP A 114 5.04 0.69 -26.55
C ASP A 114 4.34 0.21 -25.26
N PRO A 115 3.63 1.10 -24.54
CA PRO A 115 2.99 0.75 -23.29
C PRO A 115 1.81 -0.23 -23.47
N VAL A 116 1.28 -0.40 -24.69
CA VAL A 116 0.20 -1.35 -24.97
C VAL A 116 0.76 -2.77 -25.06
N ALA A 117 1.88 -2.94 -25.76
CA ALA A 117 2.59 -4.23 -25.84
C ALA A 117 3.09 -4.67 -24.45
N GLU A 118 3.69 -3.77 -23.67
CA GLU A 118 4.16 -4.10 -22.31
C GLU A 118 2.99 -4.40 -21.36
N ALA A 119 1.85 -3.70 -21.49
CA ALA A 119 0.65 -4.04 -20.72
C ALA A 119 0.11 -5.43 -21.08
N ALA A 120 0.21 -5.84 -22.36
CA ALA A 120 -0.13 -7.19 -22.78
C ALA A 120 0.80 -8.23 -22.12
N ALA A 121 2.10 -8.01 -22.12
CA ALA A 121 3.06 -8.89 -21.46
C ALA A 121 2.84 -8.97 -19.93
N TRP A 122 2.55 -7.84 -19.27
CA TRP A 122 2.14 -7.82 -17.87
C TRP A 122 0.86 -8.64 -17.63
N ALA A 123 -0.13 -8.54 -18.52
CA ALA A 123 -1.38 -9.27 -18.39
C ALA A 123 -1.16 -10.79 -18.54
N ASP A 124 -0.25 -11.23 -19.40
CA ASP A 124 0.15 -12.65 -19.51
C ASP A 124 0.74 -13.17 -18.19
N VAL A 125 1.65 -12.40 -17.58
CA VAL A 125 2.24 -12.73 -16.27
C VAL A 125 1.15 -12.78 -15.19
N THR A 126 0.20 -11.86 -15.22
CA THR A 126 -0.89 -11.79 -14.24
C THR A 126 -1.87 -12.97 -14.38
N VAL A 127 -2.23 -13.34 -15.62
CA VAL A 127 -3.08 -14.52 -15.89
C VAL A 127 -2.38 -15.82 -15.50
N ALA A 128 -1.07 -15.94 -15.75
CA ALA A 128 -0.29 -17.07 -15.30
C ALA A 128 -0.32 -17.19 -13.76
N ALA A 129 -0.13 -16.08 -13.04
CA ALA A 129 -0.20 -16.05 -11.58
C ALA A 129 -1.60 -16.39 -11.04
N LEU A 130 -2.67 -15.95 -11.69
CA LEU A 130 -4.03 -16.39 -11.38
C LEU A 130 -4.18 -17.90 -11.61
N GLY A 131 -3.62 -18.43 -12.70
CA GLY A 131 -3.61 -19.86 -13.01
C GLY A 131 -2.88 -20.71 -11.96
N GLU A 132 -1.74 -20.24 -11.44
CA GLU A 132 -1.00 -20.90 -10.34
C GLU A 132 -1.85 -21.03 -9.06
N LEU A 133 -2.76 -20.07 -8.85
CA LEU A 133 -3.71 -20.06 -7.73
C LEU A 133 -5.00 -20.86 -8.03
N GLY A 134 -5.07 -21.53 -9.19
CA GLY A 134 -6.26 -22.27 -9.64
C GLY A 134 -7.40 -21.38 -10.15
N LEU A 135 -7.14 -20.09 -10.40
CA LEU A 135 -8.15 -19.08 -10.71
C LEU A 135 -8.26 -18.79 -12.22
N THR A 136 -8.74 -19.78 -12.98
CA THR A 136 -9.02 -19.59 -14.42
C THR A 136 -10.44 -19.10 -14.72
N GLY A 137 -10.59 -18.05 -15.53
CA GLY A 137 -11.90 -17.54 -15.99
C GLY A 137 -12.78 -16.90 -14.89
N HIS A 138 -12.21 -16.57 -13.73
CA HIS A 138 -12.97 -15.98 -12.63
C HIS A 138 -13.12 -14.47 -12.74
N LEU A 139 -14.11 -13.98 -12.01
CA LEU A 139 -14.31 -12.57 -11.73
C LEU A 139 -13.20 -12.08 -10.76
N VAL A 140 -12.39 -11.15 -11.24
CA VAL A 140 -11.32 -10.49 -10.47
C VAL A 140 -11.77 -9.09 -10.10
N ALA A 141 -11.65 -8.75 -8.82
CA ALA A 141 -11.92 -7.40 -8.36
C ALA A 141 -10.64 -6.57 -8.42
N MET A 142 -10.65 -5.43 -9.09
CA MET A 142 -9.50 -4.55 -9.29
C MET A 142 -9.78 -3.15 -8.74
N ASP A 143 -8.78 -2.50 -8.12
CA ASP A 143 -8.96 -1.15 -7.57
C ASP A 143 -8.67 -0.06 -8.59
N ARG A 144 -7.53 -0.14 -9.28
CA ARG A 144 -7.17 0.76 -10.39
C ARG A 144 -6.20 0.06 -11.32
N ALA A 145 -6.25 0.43 -12.59
CA ALA A 145 -5.20 0.16 -13.56
C ALA A 145 -5.33 1.19 -14.70
N GLY A 146 -4.28 1.36 -15.50
CA GLY A 146 -4.36 2.14 -16.72
C GLY A 146 -5.23 1.43 -17.77
N THR A 147 -5.77 2.18 -18.73
CA THR A 147 -6.66 1.62 -19.77
C THR A 147 -6.01 0.46 -20.54
N ALA A 148 -4.72 0.55 -20.87
CA ALA A 148 -4.00 -0.52 -21.57
C ALA A 148 -4.02 -1.84 -20.79
N ALA A 149 -3.80 -1.79 -19.47
CA ALA A 149 -3.86 -2.95 -18.59
C ALA A 149 -5.27 -3.54 -18.49
N TYR A 150 -6.31 -2.69 -18.41
CA TYR A 150 -7.70 -3.14 -18.40
C TYR A 150 -8.04 -3.93 -19.69
N LEU A 151 -7.75 -3.35 -20.85
CA LEU A 151 -8.02 -3.97 -22.15
C LEU A 151 -7.22 -5.26 -22.35
N ALA A 152 -5.95 -5.29 -21.90
CA ALA A 152 -5.09 -6.46 -21.99
C ALA A 152 -5.60 -7.65 -21.15
N LEU A 153 -6.18 -7.38 -19.97
CA LEU A 153 -6.82 -8.42 -19.15
C LEU A 153 -8.14 -8.90 -19.75
N GLU A 154 -8.98 -7.98 -20.24
CA GLU A 154 -10.23 -8.33 -20.91
C GLU A 154 -10.01 -9.20 -22.14
N SER A 155 -8.99 -8.88 -22.96
CA SER A 155 -8.66 -9.68 -24.16
C SER A 155 -8.18 -11.09 -23.82
N ARG A 156 -7.81 -11.35 -22.56
CA ARG A 156 -7.43 -12.67 -22.02
C ARG A 156 -8.58 -13.36 -21.28
N GLY A 157 -9.80 -12.80 -21.36
CA GLY A 157 -11.00 -13.37 -20.77
C GLY A 157 -11.14 -13.14 -19.26
N VAL A 158 -10.34 -12.25 -18.67
CA VAL A 158 -10.48 -11.87 -17.25
C VAL A 158 -11.66 -10.92 -17.11
N ARG A 159 -12.69 -11.32 -16.35
CA ARG A 159 -13.80 -10.43 -16.03
C ARG A 159 -13.43 -9.55 -14.84
N LEU A 160 -13.49 -8.24 -15.02
CA LEU A 160 -13.11 -7.26 -14.01
C LEU A 160 -14.33 -6.63 -13.35
N ARG A 161 -14.22 -6.35 -12.06
CA ARG A 161 -15.15 -5.52 -11.29
C ARG A 161 -14.40 -4.62 -10.32
N ASP A 162 -15.09 -3.61 -9.81
CA ASP A 162 -14.54 -2.73 -8.78
C ASP A 162 -14.27 -3.49 -7.46
N SER A 163 -13.09 -3.29 -6.87
CA SER A 163 -12.71 -3.89 -5.58
C SER A 163 -13.12 -3.05 -4.36
N GLY A 164 -13.69 -1.87 -4.54
CA GLY A 164 -14.12 -0.96 -3.49
C GLY A 164 -15.02 -1.64 -2.46
N PRO A 165 -16.15 -2.30 -2.83
CA PRO A 165 -17.02 -2.97 -1.88
C PRO A 165 -16.29 -4.00 -0.99
N VAL A 166 -15.37 -4.78 -1.58
CA VAL A 166 -14.59 -5.80 -0.87
C VAL A 166 -13.56 -5.17 0.06
N THR A 167 -12.75 -4.25 -0.46
CA THR A 167 -11.66 -3.63 0.29
C THR A 167 -12.20 -2.75 1.42
N GLN A 168 -13.30 -2.02 1.20
CA GLN A 168 -13.91 -1.16 2.21
C GLN A 168 -14.54 -1.98 3.35
N GLN A 169 -15.29 -3.05 3.03
CA GLN A 169 -15.85 -3.92 4.07
C GLN A 169 -14.75 -4.59 4.90
N ALA A 170 -13.65 -5.02 4.28
CA ALA A 170 -12.52 -5.59 5.02
C ALA A 170 -11.87 -4.60 6.00
N ARG A 171 -11.77 -3.32 5.59
CA ARG A 171 -11.02 -2.28 6.30
C ARG A 171 -11.84 -1.45 7.29
N GLN A 172 -13.18 -1.56 7.24
CA GLN A 172 -14.05 -0.69 8.04
C GLN A 172 -13.99 -1.00 9.55
N VAL A 173 -13.81 -2.26 9.96
CA VAL A 173 -13.69 -2.68 11.37
C VAL A 173 -12.24 -3.02 11.72
N LYS A 174 -11.74 -2.38 12.78
CA LYS A 174 -10.31 -2.42 13.15
C LYS A 174 -10.12 -3.44 14.27
N GLY A 175 -9.11 -4.28 14.10
CA GLY A 175 -8.75 -5.32 15.05
C GLY A 175 -8.09 -4.76 16.32
N PRO A 176 -7.91 -5.60 17.35
CA PRO A 176 -7.17 -5.20 18.54
C PRO A 176 -5.77 -4.66 18.21
N VAL A 177 -5.03 -5.34 17.33
CA VAL A 177 -3.69 -4.90 16.92
C VAL A 177 -3.73 -3.56 16.18
N GLU A 178 -4.70 -3.38 15.28
CA GLU A 178 -4.87 -2.12 14.54
C GLU A 178 -5.23 -0.94 15.45
N ARG A 179 -6.12 -1.15 16.42
CA ARG A 179 -6.51 -0.12 17.38
C ARG A 179 -5.32 0.29 18.24
N SER A 180 -4.54 -0.67 18.73
CA SER A 180 -3.36 -0.32 19.52
C SER A 180 -2.29 0.43 18.71
N LEU A 181 -2.17 0.16 17.41
CA LEU A 181 -1.31 0.98 16.53
C LEU A 181 -1.86 2.39 16.32
N PHE A 182 -3.18 2.59 16.36
CA PHE A 182 -3.76 3.93 16.38
C PHE A 182 -3.50 4.65 17.70
N ASP A 183 -3.60 3.95 18.83
CA ASP A 183 -3.27 4.51 20.14
C ASP A 183 -1.79 4.94 20.20
N GLN A 184 -0.89 4.18 19.57
CA GLN A 184 0.52 4.55 19.43
C GLN A 184 0.75 5.74 18.47
N ASN A 185 -0.06 5.87 17.42
CA ASN A 185 0.07 6.96 16.45
C ASN A 185 -0.55 8.27 16.95
N ALA A 186 -1.54 8.23 17.84
CA ALA A 186 -2.25 9.42 18.30
C ALA A 186 -1.35 10.49 18.95
N PRO A 187 -0.40 10.15 19.86
CA PRO A 187 0.50 11.13 20.44
C PRO A 187 1.39 11.85 19.42
N LEU A 188 1.75 11.19 18.31
CA LEU A 188 2.52 11.80 17.22
C LEU A 188 1.72 12.91 16.53
N ILE A 189 0.46 12.62 16.20
CA ILE A 189 -0.45 13.59 15.59
C ILE A 189 -0.74 14.75 16.56
N GLU A 190 -0.94 14.47 17.84
CA GLU A 190 -1.12 15.53 18.83
C GLU A 190 0.13 16.42 18.98
N ALA A 191 1.33 15.83 18.92
CA ALA A 191 2.58 16.59 18.98
C ALA A 191 2.78 17.47 17.75
N GLU A 192 2.40 16.97 16.57
CA GLU A 192 2.35 17.76 15.33
C GLU A 192 1.42 18.97 15.50
N LEU A 193 0.17 18.75 15.94
CA LEU A 193 -0.81 19.81 16.12
C LEU A 193 -0.36 20.86 17.15
N ARG A 194 0.17 20.44 18.30
CA ARG A 194 0.73 21.36 19.31
C ARG A 194 1.87 22.21 18.75
N THR A 195 2.67 21.65 17.84
CA THR A 195 3.77 22.39 17.20
C THR A 195 3.25 23.41 16.21
N VAL A 196 2.23 23.06 15.42
CA VAL A 196 1.57 24.01 14.51
C VAL A 196 0.97 25.17 15.30
N GLU A 197 0.25 24.87 16.38
CA GLU A 197 -0.36 25.88 17.25
C GLU A 197 0.68 26.82 17.84
N ALA A 198 1.80 26.28 18.34
CA ALA A 198 2.89 27.08 18.89
C ALA A 198 3.65 27.90 17.83
N ALA A 199 3.68 27.47 16.57
CA ALA A 199 4.35 28.15 15.47
C ALA A 199 3.45 29.19 14.76
N LEU A 200 2.14 29.16 15.01
CA LEU A 200 1.19 30.06 14.38
C LEU A 200 1.38 31.51 14.88
N ALA A 201 1.87 32.39 14.02
CA ALA A 201 2.05 33.80 14.32
C ALA A 201 1.89 34.68 13.08
N PRO A 202 1.52 35.98 13.24
CA PRO A 202 1.53 36.92 12.12
C PRO A 202 2.90 36.97 11.44
N GLY A 203 2.91 36.88 10.10
CA GLY A 203 4.14 36.87 9.30
C GLY A 203 4.74 35.49 9.06
N VAL A 204 4.21 34.43 9.69
CA VAL A 204 4.55 33.03 9.35
C VAL A 204 3.68 32.57 8.19
N SER A 205 4.31 32.02 7.15
CA SER A 205 3.61 31.50 5.96
C SER A 205 3.08 30.09 6.18
N GLU A 206 2.03 29.71 5.45
CA GLU A 206 1.47 28.35 5.46
C GLU A 206 2.53 27.28 5.10
N ARG A 207 3.47 27.61 4.22
CA ARG A 207 4.58 26.73 3.84
C ARG A 207 5.56 26.48 5.00
N GLU A 208 5.80 27.48 5.84
CA GLU A 208 6.65 27.33 7.03
C GLU A 208 5.96 26.44 8.07
N LEU A 209 4.64 26.60 8.27
CA LEU A 209 3.86 25.71 9.13
C LEU A 209 3.89 24.26 8.62
N LEU A 210 3.70 24.05 7.32
CA LEU A 210 3.80 22.72 6.71
C LEU A 210 5.20 22.11 6.88
N GLY A 211 6.26 22.94 6.85
CA GLY A 211 7.63 22.50 7.13
C GLY A 211 7.79 21.98 8.56
N GLU A 212 7.20 22.66 9.54
CA GLU A 212 7.21 22.22 10.94
C GLU A 212 6.41 20.93 11.16
N MET A 213 5.26 20.79 10.49
CA MET A 213 4.45 19.57 10.50
C MET A 213 5.25 18.37 9.97
N ALA A 214 5.80 18.48 8.76
CA ALA A 214 6.57 17.42 8.12
C ALA A 214 7.79 17.02 8.95
N ARG A 215 8.44 17.98 9.62
CA ARG A 215 9.60 17.73 10.48
C ARG A 215 9.28 16.82 11.67
N ILE A 216 8.04 16.80 12.16
CA ILE A 216 7.62 15.94 13.28
C ILE A 216 7.25 14.55 12.78
N LEU A 217 6.50 14.47 11.68
CA LEU A 217 6.02 13.20 11.15
C LEU A 217 7.12 12.32 10.54
N LEU A 218 8.23 12.91 10.09
CA LEU A 218 9.31 12.20 9.39
C LEU A 218 10.49 11.80 10.30
N ARG A 219 10.41 12.01 11.61
CA ARG A 219 11.47 11.68 12.58
C ARG A 219 11.14 10.44 13.40
#